data_AF-A0A0N4T7C5-F1
#
_entry.id   AF-A0A0N4T7C5-F1
#
_cell.length_a   1.000
_cell.length_b   1.000
_cell.length_c   1.000
_cell.angle_alpha   90.00
_cell.angle_beta   90.00
_cell.angle_gamma   90.00
#
_symmetry.space_group_name_H-M   'P 1'
#
loop_
_entity.id
_entity.type
_entity.pdbx_description
1 polymer ?
#
loop_
_entity_poly.entity_id
_entity_poly.type
_entity_poly.pdbx_seq_one_letter_code
_entity_poly.pdbx_strand_id
1 'polypeptide(L)'
;MNAFAWDTFSFTVLRFLTGLAFPALFQLPFILSMEFMGKSGRIFSSIMLDVFFGVAMVLLGVLAMLIRRWRQLIFFSNAPFIILFIYYL
;
A
#
# COMPACT_ATOMS: atom_id res chain seq x y z
N MET A 1 -7.99 8.55 -2.61
CA MET A 1 -8.00 10.01 -2.37
C MET A 1 -7.38 10.81 -3.52
N ASN A 2 -6.12 10.54 -3.92
CA ASN A 2 -5.42 11.30 -4.99
C ASN A 2 -6.10 11.31 -6.37
N ALA A 3 -6.93 10.30 -6.67
CA ALA A 3 -7.64 10.21 -7.95
C ALA A 3 -8.73 11.28 -8.13
N PHE A 4 -9.21 11.90 -7.04
CA PHE A 4 -10.28 12.91 -7.06
C PHE A 4 -9.78 14.36 -7.08
N ALA A 5 -8.46 14.57 -7.22
CA ALA A 5 -7.90 15.91 -7.33
C ALA A 5 -8.34 16.59 -8.64
N TRP A 6 -8.82 17.82 -8.54
CA TRP A 6 -9.26 18.63 -9.67
C TRP A 6 -8.11 19.47 -10.26
N ASP A 7 -7.22 19.95 -9.39
CA ASP A 7 -6.07 20.76 -9.73
C ASP A 7 -4.75 20.12 -9.23
N THR A 8 -3.62 20.59 -9.80
CA THR A 8 -2.27 20.07 -9.49
C THR A 8 -1.84 20.34 -8.05
N PHE A 9 -2.32 21.43 -7.44
CA PHE A 9 -1.98 21.78 -6.07
C PHE A 9 -2.67 20.82 -5.07
N SER A 10 -3.97 20.61 -5.24
CA SER A 10 -4.75 19.60 -4.51
C SER A 10 -4.15 18.20 -4.68
N PHE A 11 -3.70 17.84 -5.89
CA PHE A 11 -3.01 16.56 -6.10
C PHE A 11 -1.73 16.46 -5.26
N THR A 12 -0.93 17.53 -5.20
CA THR A 12 0.34 17.56 -4.48
C THR A 12 0.11 17.44 -2.97
N VAL A 13 -0.84 18.19 -2.43
CA VAL A 13 -1.22 18.14 -1.01
C VAL A 13 -1.72 16.75 -0.64
N LEU A 14 -2.64 16.18 -1.41
CA LEU A 14 -3.16 14.84 -1.14
C LEU A 14 -2.05 13.76 -1.26
N ARG A 15 -1.14 13.90 -2.23
CA ARG A 15 -0.02 12.97 -2.40
C ARG A 15 0.96 13.05 -1.22
N PHE A 16 1.20 14.25 -0.71
CA PHE A 16 2.02 14.49 0.47
C PHE A 16 1.39 13.86 1.72
N LEU A 17 0.12 14.12 1.99
CA LEU A 17 -0.61 13.52 3.12
C LEU A 17 -0.63 11.99 3.04
N THR A 18 -0.88 11.44 1.86
CA THR A 18 -0.83 9.98 1.64
C THR A 18 0.58 9.43 1.89
N GLY A 19 1.61 10.19 1.51
CA GLY A 19 3.01 9.82 1.74
C GLY A 19 3.40 9.81 3.22
N LEU A 20 2.87 10.75 4.02
CA LEU A 20 3.12 10.79 5.46
C LEU A 20 2.57 9.56 6.20
N ALA A 21 1.44 9.01 5.74
CA ALA A 21 0.85 7.82 6.33
C ALA A 21 1.59 6.52 5.96
N PHE A 22 2.34 6.51 4.86
CA PHE A 22 2.94 5.29 4.32
C PHE A 22 3.92 4.59 5.28
N PRO A 23 4.87 5.29 5.95
CA PRO A 23 5.77 4.65 6.91
C PRO A 23 4.99 4.00 8.06
N ALA A 24 3.98 4.67 8.61
CA ALA A 24 3.18 4.13 9.70
C ALA A 24 2.40 2.87 9.27
N LEU A 25 1.79 2.90 8.08
CA LEU A 25 1.03 1.78 7.53
C LEU A 25 1.90 0.54 7.26
N PHE A 26 3.18 0.72 6.92
CA PHE A 26 4.10 -0.40 6.71
C PHE A 26 4.75 -0.86 8.03
N GLN A 27 5.19 0.08 8.86
CA GLN A 27 5.97 -0.19 10.07
C GLN A 27 5.13 -0.88 11.16
N LEU A 28 3.89 -0.45 11.39
CA LEU A 28 3.03 -0.99 12.44
C LEU A 28 2.74 -2.50 12.27
N PRO A 29 2.22 -2.99 11.12
CA PRO A 29 1.97 -4.42 10.95
C PRO A 29 3.26 -5.24 10.94
N PHE A 30 4.38 -4.68 10.47
CA PHE A 30 5.69 -5.32 10.56
C PHE A 30 6.08 -5.55 12.03
N ILE A 31 6.02 -4.51 12.88
CA ILE A 31 6.34 -4.62 14.31
C ILE A 31 5.42 -5.65 14.98
N LEU A 32 4.11 -5.55 14.77
CA LEU A 32 3.14 -6.49 15.35
C LEU A 32 3.43 -7.94 14.94
N SER A 33 3.79 -8.18 13.68
CA SER A 33 4.17 -9.52 13.20
C SER A 33 5.42 -10.04 13.90
N MET A 34 6.39 -9.15 14.15
CA MET A 34 7.65 -9.47 14.83
C MET A 34 7.48 -9.66 16.34
N GLU A 35 6.49 -9.01 16.95
CA GLU A 35 6.11 -9.21 18.36
C GLU A 35 5.37 -10.53 18.56
N PHE A 36 4.47 -10.89 17.63
CA PHE A 36 3.78 -12.18 17.62
C PHE A 36 4.73 -13.35 17.40
N MET A 37 5.82 -13.14 16.65
CA MET A 37 6.83 -14.17 16.45
C MET A 37 7.84 -14.23 17.61
N GLY A 38 8.10 -15.44 18.08
CA GLY A 38 9.21 -15.72 18.99
C GLY A 38 10.58 -15.37 18.37
N LYS A 39 11.66 -15.42 19.17
CA LYS A 39 13.01 -14.99 18.76
C LYS A 39 13.51 -15.64 17.46
N SER A 40 13.13 -16.88 17.19
CA SER A 40 13.53 -17.63 15.99
C SER A 40 12.72 -17.28 14.73
N GLY A 41 11.48 -16.80 14.86
CA GLY A 41 10.56 -16.55 13.73
C GLY A 41 10.69 -15.18 13.08
N ARG A 42 11.50 -14.29 13.65
CA ARG A 42 11.63 -12.89 13.21
C ARG A 42 12.26 -12.75 11.83
N ILE A 43 13.34 -13.48 11.57
CA ILE A 43 14.02 -13.46 10.26
C ILE A 43 13.08 -13.97 9.17
N PHE A 44 12.38 -15.09 9.44
CA PHE A 44 11.41 -15.66 8.51
C PHE A 44 10.27 -14.67 8.21
N SER A 45 9.71 -14.03 9.24
CA SER A 45 8.62 -13.05 9.09
C SER A 45 9.05 -11.82 8.29
N SER A 46 10.27 -11.32 8.54
CA SER A 46 10.83 -10.20 7.77
C SER A 46 10.97 -10.56 6.29
N ILE A 47 11.62 -11.69 5.98
CA ILE A 47 11.81 -12.14 4.59
C ILE A 47 10.47 -12.32 3.89
N MET A 48 9.48 -12.90 4.57
CA MET A 48 8.17 -13.12 4.00
C MET A 48 7.47 -11.80 3.66
N LEU A 49 7.53 -10.80 4.54
CA LEU A 49 7.02 -9.45 4.28
C LEU A 49 7.73 -8.78 3.10
N ASP A 50 9.06 -8.90 3.02
CA ASP A 50 9.85 -8.35 1.91
C ASP A 50 9.47 -9.00 0.56
N VAL A 51 9.26 -10.32 0.54
CA VAL A 51 8.81 -11.04 -0.66
C VAL A 51 7.41 -10.57 -1.09
N PHE A 52 6.46 -10.46 -0.16
CA PHE A 52 5.12 -9.95 -0.46
C PHE A 52 5.17 -8.52 -1.00
N PHE A 53 6.00 -7.66 -0.42
CA PHE A 53 6.21 -6.30 -0.92
C PHE A 53 6.78 -6.29 -2.35
N GLY A 54 7.79 -7.11 -2.62
CA GLY A 54 8.37 -7.27 -3.96
C GLY A 54 7.34 -7.72 -4.99
N VAL A 55 6.53 -8.74 -4.68
CA VAL A 55 5.45 -9.22 -5.56
C VAL A 55 4.41 -8.12 -5.80
N ALA A 56 4.01 -7.39 -4.76
CA ALA A 56 3.07 -6.28 -4.90
C ALA A 56 3.60 -5.18 -5.82
N MET A 57 4.90 -4.84 -5.72
CA MET A 57 5.55 -3.86 -6.59
C MET A 57 5.59 -4.32 -8.06
N VAL A 58 5.88 -5.61 -8.31
CA VAL A 58 5.85 -6.19 -9.67
C VAL A 58 4.43 -6.14 -10.24
N LEU A 59 3.43 -6.57 -9.46
CA LEU A 59 2.02 -6.52 -9.86
C LEU A 59 1.55 -5.10 -10.15
N LEU A 60 1.97 -4.11 -9.34
CA LEU A 60 1.68 -2.70 -9.60
C LEU A 60 2.27 -2.25 -10.94
N GLY A 61 3.50 -2.68 -11.28
CA GLY A 61 4.12 -2.43 -12.58
C GLY A 61 3.31 -3.01 -13.74
N VAL A 62 2.86 -4.26 -13.62
CA VAL A 62 1.99 -4.90 -14.61
C VAL A 62 0.67 -4.15 -14.78
N LEU A 63 0.03 -3.76 -13.67
CA LEU A 63 -1.20 -2.95 -13.70
C LEU A 63 -0.97 -1.59 -14.36
N ALA A 64 0.18 -0.96 -14.15
CA ALA A 64 0.54 0.31 -14.79
C ALA A 64 0.72 0.17 -16.32
N MET A 65 1.17 -1.00 -16.80
CA MET A 65 1.24 -1.28 -18.23
C MET A 65 -0.14 -1.44 -18.87
N LEU A 66 -1.09 -2.05 -18.14
CA LEU A 66 -2.47 -2.24 -18.60
C LEU A 66 -3.31 -0.96 -18.51
N ILE A 67 -3.11 -0.16 -17.44
CA ILE A 67 -3.90 1.04 -17.15
C ILE A 67 -3.03 2.29 -17.34
N ARG A 68 -3.05 2.85 -18.55
CA ARG A 68 -2.25 4.05 -18.87
C ARG A 68 -2.76 5.34 -18.25
N ARG A 69 -4.02 5.38 -17.78
CA ARG A 69 -4.60 6.56 -17.12
C ARG A 69 -4.26 6.53 -15.63
N TRP A 70 -3.36 7.39 -15.19
CA TRP A 70 -2.86 7.44 -13.81
C TRP A 70 -3.97 7.53 -12.74
N ARG A 71 -5.07 8.25 -12.99
CA ARG A 71 -6.22 8.35 -12.06
C ARG A 71 -6.91 7.02 -11.86
N GLN A 72 -7.11 6.26 -12.94
CA GLN A 72 -7.73 4.93 -12.89
C GLN A 72 -6.79 3.95 -12.21
N LEU A 73 -5.49 4.01 -12.51
CA LEU A 73 -4.48 3.17 -11.87
C LEU A 73 -4.49 3.36 -10.34
N ILE A 74 -4.53 4.61 -9.86
CA ILE A 74 -4.64 4.92 -8.42
C ILE A 74 -5.95 4.35 -7.84
N PHE A 75 -7.08 4.46 -8.55
CA PHE A 75 -8.34 3.93 -8.06
C PHE A 75 -8.31 2.41 -7.90
N PHE A 76 -7.88 1.68 -8.93
CA PHE A 76 -7.82 0.22 -8.91
C PHE A 76 -6.76 -0.32 -7.93
N SER A 77 -5.61 0.35 -7.78
CA SER A 77 -4.60 -0.07 -6.81
C SER A 77 -5.06 0.08 -5.36
N ASN A 78 -6.00 1.00 -5.09
CA ASN A 78 -6.58 1.21 -3.76
C ASN A 78 -7.88 0.40 -3.54
N ALA A 79 -8.47 -0.17 -4.60
CA ALA A 79 -9.69 -0.97 -4.50
C ALA A 79 -9.63 -2.16 -3.51
N PRO A 80 -8.54 -2.96 -3.41
CA PRO A 80 -8.49 -4.04 -2.44
C PRO A 80 -8.58 -3.57 -0.98
N PHE A 81 -8.14 -2.35 -0.66
CA PHE A 81 -8.30 -1.77 0.68
C PHE A 81 -9.76 -1.42 0.99
N ILE A 82 -10.57 -1.10 -0.03
CA ILE A 82 -12.00 -0.80 0.14
C ILE A 82 -12.76 -2.08 0.49
N ILE A 83 -12.41 -3.22 -0.11
CA ILE A 83 -13.03 -4.53 0.19
C ILE A 83 -12.77 -4.92 1.65
N LEU A 84 -11.55 -4.70 2.15
CA LEU A 84 -11.22 -4.94 3.56
C LEU A 84 -12.02 -4.05 4.51
N PHE A 85 -12.18 -2.77 4.17
CA PHE A 85 -12.99 -1.84 4.97
C PHE A 85 -14.47 -2.22 5.01
N ILE A 86 -15.03 -2.73 3.91
CA ILE A 86 -16.43 -3.19 3.86
C ILE A 86 -16.61 -4.50 4.66
N TYR A 87 -15.61 -5.39 4.68
CA TYR A 87 -15.67 -6.62 5.47
C TYR A 87 -15.63 -6.37 6.99
N TYR A 88 -14.95 -5.31 7.43
CA TYR A 88 -14.83 -4.94 8.85
C TYR A 88 -15.91 -3.96 9.34
N LEU A 89 -16.80 -3.47 8.46
CA LEU A 89 -17.94 -2.63 8.80
C LEU A 89 -19.17 -3.50 9.10
#